data_AF-A0A816FAZ5-F1
#
_entry.id   AF-A0A816FAZ5-F1
#
_cell.length_a   1.000
_cell.length_b   1.000
_cell.length_c   1.000
_cell.angle_alpha   90.00
_cell.angle_beta   90.00
_cell.angle_gamma   90.00
#
_symmetry.space_group_name_H-M   'P 1'
#
loop_
_entity.id
_entity.type
_entity.pdbx_description
1 polymer ?
#
loop_
_entity_poly.entity_id
_entity_poly.type
_entity_poly.pdbx_seq_one_letter_code
_entity_poly.pdbx_strand_id
1 'polypeptide(L)'
;MSYFLKYVEIDNFKSYKGHIIIVLLRKLTAIIGPNRSGKSNLMDAISFELIHGAPINKSVSNRASVSLIFVTIKTDCHGERTEHEKRFQRLIVGNASEYRVDGHQLSATEYTEELENMGISPKAKNFLIFQGQVQSIAMKTPKEFTAMFEELSRNDELREEYEQGKQEKNKAEQDTHANFQKKKKGVEKQKKEVRLEKEVAQKYAALKRQYDELQLQLKLFQLYHNKQELTEKCQIADKKRKEVAKLEKRKEISNDEIKEAQINKHRPTYFKVKENSTHHQKKLDLAKKTLIAAEKAHAVHDDEIEKYENDLCEVERLKK
;
A
#
# COMPACT_ATOMS: atom_id res chain seq x y z
N MET A 1 -3.08 3.66 62.83
CA MET A 1 -2.98 3.38 64.29
C MET A 1 -1.51 3.34 64.63
N SER A 2 -1.08 3.90 65.76
CA SER A 2 0.33 3.88 66.17
C SER A 2 0.50 2.84 67.27
N TYR A 3 1.41 1.88 67.05
CA TYR A 3 1.79 0.85 68.01
C TYR A 3 3.01 1.32 68.80
N PHE A 4 3.02 1.10 70.11
CA PHE A 4 4.15 1.41 70.98
C PHE A 4 4.59 0.16 71.73
N LEU A 5 5.90 -0.10 71.78
CA LEU A 5 6.44 -1.20 72.58
C LEU A 5 6.40 -0.82 74.07
N LYS A 6 5.56 -1.51 74.87
CA LYS A 6 5.36 -1.23 76.30
C LYS A 6 6.44 -1.88 77.16
N TYR A 7 6.68 -3.16 76.93
CA TYR A 7 7.73 -3.90 77.61
C TYR A 7 8.18 -5.11 76.79
N VAL A 8 9.36 -5.61 77.12
CA VAL A 8 9.97 -6.80 76.54
C VAL A 8 10.13 -7.83 77.65
N GLU A 9 9.58 -9.02 77.46
CA GLU A 9 9.79 -10.16 78.34
C GLU A 9 10.85 -11.07 77.74
N ILE A 10 11.85 -11.43 78.54
CA ILE A 10 12.96 -12.26 78.12
C ILE A 10 13.08 -13.40 79.12
N ASP A 11 13.12 -14.63 78.63
CA ASP A 11 13.37 -15.82 79.43
C ASP A 11 14.53 -16.63 78.86
N ASN A 12 15.59 -16.80 79.67
CA ASN A 12 16.76 -17.63 79.38
C ASN A 12 17.47 -17.34 78.04
N PHE A 13 17.49 -16.08 77.60
CA PHE A 13 18.09 -15.65 76.34
C PHE A 13 19.48 -15.03 76.53
N LYS A 14 20.52 -15.60 75.90
CA LYS A 14 21.92 -15.17 76.02
C LYS A 14 22.30 -14.94 77.50
N SER A 15 22.80 -13.75 77.87
CA SER A 15 23.22 -13.46 79.26
C SER A 15 22.07 -13.29 80.25
N TYR A 16 20.83 -13.24 79.79
CA TYR A 16 19.65 -13.09 80.65
C TYR A 16 19.22 -14.48 81.16
N LYS A 17 19.38 -14.72 82.46
CA LYS A 17 18.97 -15.97 83.12
C LYS A 17 17.65 -15.75 83.87
N GLY A 18 16.71 -16.67 83.70
CA GLY A 18 15.37 -16.57 84.25
C GLY A 18 14.49 -15.56 83.52
N HIS A 19 13.31 -15.30 84.08
CA HIS A 19 12.30 -14.42 83.52
C HIS A 19 12.57 -12.96 83.91
N ILE A 20 12.83 -12.12 82.91
CA ILE A 20 13.16 -10.70 83.07
C ILE A 20 12.17 -9.88 82.26
N ILE A 21 11.61 -8.84 82.88
CA ILE A 21 10.70 -7.88 82.23
C ILE A 21 11.41 -6.54 82.15
N ILE A 22 11.54 -6.02 80.93
CA ILE A 22 12.16 -4.73 80.66
C ILE A 22 11.07 -3.78 80.19
N VAL A 23 10.69 -2.83 81.05
CA VAL A 23 9.62 -1.87 80.77
C VAL A 23 10.17 -0.64 80.06
N LEU A 24 9.56 -0.25 78.95
CA LEU A 24 9.89 0.96 78.19
C LEU A 24 8.87 2.04 78.53
N LEU A 25 9.24 2.93 79.45
CA LEU A 25 8.30 3.83 80.13
C LEU A 25 7.94 5.11 79.33
N ARG A 26 8.57 5.38 78.17
CA ARG A 26 8.45 6.69 77.49
C ARG A 26 8.61 6.61 75.97
N LYS A 27 8.17 7.67 75.26
CA LYS A 27 8.40 7.91 73.82
C LYS A 27 9.88 7.83 73.41
N LEU A 28 10.79 8.10 74.34
CA LEU A 28 12.23 7.95 74.18
C LEU A 28 12.76 7.22 75.41
N THR A 29 13.42 6.09 75.20
CA THR A 29 14.04 5.28 76.26
C THR A 29 15.51 5.10 75.91
N ALA A 30 16.40 5.38 76.87
CA ALA A 30 17.85 5.21 76.71
C ALA A 30 18.33 4.05 77.60
N ILE A 31 19.09 3.13 77.01
CA ILE A 31 19.68 1.98 77.71
C ILE A 31 21.16 2.30 77.98
N ILE A 32 21.52 2.43 79.25
CA ILE A 32 22.89 2.79 79.69
C ILE A 32 23.51 1.66 80.51
N GLY A 33 24.85 1.65 80.62
CA GLY A 33 25.59 0.70 81.45
C GLY A 33 27.06 0.58 81.06
N PRO A 34 27.87 -0.18 81.80
CA PRO A 34 29.29 -0.40 81.49
C PRO A 34 29.49 -1.33 80.28
N ASN A 35 30.65 -1.28 79.63
CA ASN A 35 30.95 -2.19 78.51
C ASN A 35 30.74 -3.65 78.91
N ARG A 36 30.21 -4.47 77.99
CA ARG A 36 29.89 -5.90 78.23
C ARG A 36 28.79 -6.17 79.26
N SER A 37 28.02 -5.16 79.69
CA SER A 37 26.87 -5.34 80.61
C SER A 37 25.62 -5.97 79.99
N GLY A 38 25.70 -6.55 78.78
CA GLY A 38 24.55 -7.17 78.11
C GLY A 38 23.59 -6.21 77.38
N LYS A 39 23.90 -4.91 77.26
CA LYS A 39 23.07 -3.94 76.51
C LYS A 39 22.76 -4.38 75.08
N SER A 40 23.80 -4.83 74.37
CA SER A 40 23.63 -5.33 72.99
C SER A 40 22.76 -6.58 72.93
N ASN A 41 22.71 -7.39 73.99
CA ASN A 41 21.86 -8.58 74.03
C ASN A 41 20.36 -8.24 74.09
N LEU A 42 19.99 -7.06 74.60
CA LEU A 42 18.60 -6.59 74.52
C LEU A 42 18.22 -6.25 73.08
N MET A 43 19.11 -5.57 72.35
CA MET A 43 18.92 -5.30 70.92
C MET A 43 18.85 -6.61 70.12
N ASP A 44 19.68 -7.59 70.48
CA ASP A 44 19.64 -8.91 69.87
C ASP A 44 18.36 -9.68 70.20
N ALA A 45 17.76 -9.49 71.38
CA ALA A 45 16.49 -10.11 71.75
C ALA A 45 15.33 -9.52 70.92
N ILE A 46 15.28 -8.20 70.79
CA ILE A 46 14.30 -7.51 69.94
C ILE A 46 14.48 -7.91 68.47
N SER A 47 15.73 -7.95 67.99
CA SER A 47 16.04 -8.43 66.65
C SER A 47 15.69 -9.89 66.44
N PHE A 48 15.85 -10.73 67.47
CA PHE A 48 15.50 -12.13 67.39
C PHE A 48 13.99 -12.33 67.26
N GLU A 49 13.19 -11.52 67.94
CA GLU A 49 11.73 -11.57 67.80
C GLU A 49 11.28 -11.09 66.41
N LEU A 50 11.88 -10.01 65.92
CA LEU A 50 11.39 -9.29 64.73
C LEU A 50 12.00 -9.77 63.41
N ILE A 51 13.17 -10.42 63.41
CA ILE A 51 13.87 -10.84 62.19
C ILE A 51 13.98 -12.37 62.12
N HIS A 52 13.48 -12.93 61.03
CA HIS A 52 13.68 -14.32 60.65
C HIS A 52 15.16 -14.57 60.32
N GLY A 53 15.79 -15.52 61.01
CA GLY A 53 17.13 -16.02 60.67
C GLY A 53 18.32 -15.39 61.40
N ALA A 54 18.13 -14.59 62.45
CA ALA A 54 19.27 -14.21 63.31
C ALA A 54 19.84 -15.47 64.00
N PRO A 55 21.09 -15.91 63.70
CA PRO A 55 21.64 -17.12 64.29
C PRO A 55 21.88 -16.89 65.79
N ILE A 56 21.18 -17.66 66.62
CA ILE A 56 21.50 -17.73 68.04
C ILE A 56 22.70 -18.66 68.17
N ASN A 57 23.89 -18.08 68.11
CA ASN A 57 25.11 -18.88 68.15
C ASN A 57 25.29 -19.66 69.46
N LYS A 58 24.65 -19.26 70.58
CA LYS A 58 24.65 -19.97 71.88
C LYS A 58 23.43 -19.58 72.72
N SER A 59 22.40 -20.41 72.81
CA SER A 59 21.39 -20.28 73.86
C SER A 59 21.97 -20.79 75.19
N VAL A 60 21.57 -20.17 76.31
CA VAL A 60 22.03 -20.59 77.66
C VAL A 60 21.23 -21.78 78.20
N SER A 61 20.11 -22.11 77.54
CA SER A 61 19.22 -23.22 77.86
C SER A 61 18.68 -23.87 76.58
N ASN A 62 18.19 -25.10 76.69
CA ASN A 62 17.45 -25.78 75.61
C ASN A 62 16.11 -25.11 75.32
N ARG A 63 15.66 -24.20 76.19
CA ARG A 63 14.43 -23.42 76.03
C ARG A 63 14.69 -21.94 76.33
N ALA A 64 14.37 -21.08 75.38
CA ALA A 64 14.43 -19.63 75.54
C ALA A 64 13.19 -19.01 74.90
N SER A 65 12.68 -17.93 75.47
CA SER A 65 11.58 -17.18 74.85
C SER A 65 11.80 -15.69 74.96
N VAL A 66 11.35 -14.99 73.94
CA VAL A 66 11.27 -13.53 73.92
C VAL A 66 9.81 -13.18 73.62
N SER A 67 9.27 -12.19 74.33
CA SER A 67 7.95 -11.65 74.01
C SER A 67 8.01 -10.13 73.92
N LEU A 68 7.43 -9.58 72.87
CA LEU A 68 7.24 -8.15 72.67
C LEU A 68 5.76 -7.80 72.84
N ILE A 69 5.48 -6.86 73.75
CA ILE A 69 4.11 -6.42 74.02
C ILE A 69 3.93 -5.02 73.43
N PHE A 70 3.12 -4.93 72.39
CA PHE A 70 2.77 -3.68 71.75
C PHE A 70 1.41 -3.18 72.25
N VAL A 71 1.32 -1.90 72.55
CA VAL A 71 0.07 -1.22 72.92
C VAL A 71 -0.37 -0.33 71.78
N THR A 72 -1.65 -0.40 71.44
CA THR A 72 -2.32 0.59 70.61
C THR A 72 -3.26 1.41 71.47
N ILE A 73 -3.16 2.73 71.39
CA ILE A 73 -4.10 3.63 72.03
C ILE A 73 -5.14 4.02 70.98
N LYS A 74 -6.38 3.57 71.17
CA LYS A 74 -7.53 4.07 70.41
C LYS A 74 -8.21 5.15 71.23
N THR A 75 -8.56 6.26 70.58
CA THR A 75 -9.35 7.33 71.19
C THR A 75 -10.69 7.34 70.49
N ASP A 76 -11.74 7.02 71.24
CA ASP A 76 -13.09 7.00 70.70
C ASP A 76 -13.64 8.42 70.57
N CYS A 77 -14.76 8.58 69.85
CA CYS A 77 -15.42 9.88 69.64
C CYS A 77 -15.86 10.59 70.94
N HIS A 78 -15.93 9.85 72.05
CA HIS A 78 -16.24 10.36 73.39
C HIS A 78 -14.99 10.73 74.22
N GLY A 79 -13.79 10.62 73.66
CA GLY A 79 -12.54 10.97 74.35
C GLY A 79 -12.03 9.88 75.30
N GLU A 80 -12.71 8.74 75.41
CA GLU A 80 -12.21 7.57 76.15
C GLU A 80 -11.02 6.95 75.41
N ARG A 81 -9.96 6.67 76.16
CA ARG A 81 -8.74 6.05 75.66
C ARG A 81 -8.76 4.58 76.02
N THR A 82 -8.94 3.71 75.02
CA THR A 82 -8.86 2.27 75.19
C THR A 82 -7.47 1.79 74.75
N GLU A 83 -6.79 1.09 75.66
CA GLU A 83 -5.49 0.46 75.38
C GLU A 83 -5.71 -0.99 74.96
N HIS A 84 -5.32 -1.33 73.74
CA HIS A 84 -5.29 -2.70 73.26
C HIS A 84 -3.85 -3.21 73.26
N GLU A 85 -3.59 -4.27 74.02
CA GLU A 85 -2.31 -4.95 74.06
C GLU A 85 -2.31 -6.10 73.05
N LYS A 86 -1.21 -6.24 72.32
CA LYS A 86 -0.96 -7.36 71.43
C LYS A 86 0.43 -7.93 71.73
N ARG A 87 0.46 -9.22 72.04
CA ARG A 87 1.66 -9.94 72.48
C ARG A 87 2.19 -10.78 71.32
N PHE A 88 3.42 -10.49 70.93
CA PHE A 88 4.20 -11.35 70.05
C PHE A 88 5.18 -12.14 70.91
N GLN A 89 5.27 -13.44 70.67
CA GLN A 89 6.19 -14.31 71.38
C GLN A 89 6.85 -15.29 70.43
N ARG A 90 8.19 -15.34 70.45
CA ARG A 90 8.97 -16.39 69.82
C ARG A 90 9.57 -17.31 70.87
N LEU A 91 9.21 -18.58 70.80
CA LEU A 91 9.71 -19.63 71.67
C LEU A 91 10.71 -20.50 70.91
N ILE A 92 11.82 -20.84 71.55
CA ILE A 92 12.83 -21.75 71.03
C ILE A 92 12.85 -22.99 71.88
N VAL A 93 12.74 -24.14 71.24
CA VAL A 93 12.91 -25.45 71.88
C VAL A 93 13.94 -26.23 71.05
N GLY A 94 15.15 -26.38 71.59
CA GLY A 94 16.28 -26.93 70.85
C GLY A 94 16.62 -26.08 69.61
N ASN A 95 16.48 -26.66 68.42
CA ASN A 95 16.73 -25.98 67.14
C ASN A 95 15.45 -25.49 66.44
N ALA A 96 14.28 -25.75 67.01
CA ALA A 96 13.01 -25.29 66.44
C ALA A 96 12.58 -23.96 67.05
N SER A 97 12.03 -23.06 66.22
CA SER A 97 11.40 -21.82 66.67
C SER A 97 9.90 -21.87 66.41
N GLU A 98 9.12 -21.67 67.46
CA GLU A 98 7.67 -21.51 67.44
C GLU A 98 7.31 -20.02 67.52
N TYR A 99 6.34 -19.59 66.73
CA TYR A 99 5.82 -18.21 66.73
C TYR A 99 4.42 -18.19 67.32
N ARG A 100 4.17 -17.25 68.24
CA ARG A 100 2.86 -17.09 68.89
C ARG A 100 2.45 -15.63 68.90
N VAL A 101 1.17 -15.38 68.65
CA VAL A 101 0.53 -14.06 68.78
C VAL A 101 -0.65 -14.21 69.71
N ASP A 102 -0.70 -13.42 70.79
CA ASP A 102 -1.72 -13.46 71.85
C ASP A 102 -1.95 -14.88 72.42
N GLY A 103 -0.89 -15.70 72.44
CA GLY A 103 -0.92 -17.09 72.92
C GLY A 103 -1.30 -18.13 71.86
N HIS A 104 -1.75 -17.72 70.68
CA HIS A 104 -2.06 -18.61 69.56
C HIS A 104 -0.80 -18.88 68.72
N GLN A 105 -0.53 -20.15 68.43
CA GLN A 105 0.59 -20.54 67.57
C GLN A 105 0.24 -20.26 66.10
N LEU A 106 1.15 -19.56 65.40
CA LEU A 106 1.01 -19.20 63.99
C LEU A 106 2.20 -19.72 63.19
N SER A 107 2.01 -19.85 61.88
CA SER A 107 3.11 -20.06 60.95
C SER A 107 4.00 -18.81 60.86
N ALA A 108 5.25 -18.99 60.39
CA ALA A 108 6.20 -17.89 60.20
C ALA A 108 5.68 -16.82 59.21
N THR A 109 4.91 -17.25 58.21
CA THR A 109 4.28 -16.37 57.20
C THR A 109 3.17 -15.55 57.81
N GLU A 110 2.21 -16.17 58.49
CA GLU A 110 1.11 -15.46 59.17
C GLU A 110 1.64 -14.51 60.25
N TYR A 111 2.66 -14.92 60.99
CA TYR A 111 3.32 -14.07 61.97
C TYR A 111 3.96 -12.83 61.34
N THR A 112 4.58 -12.99 60.16
CA THR A 112 5.16 -11.87 59.40
C THR A 112 4.08 -10.93 58.87
N GLU A 113 2.98 -11.47 58.35
CA GLU A 113 1.83 -10.68 57.90
C GLU A 113 1.22 -9.85 59.04
N GLU A 114 1.11 -10.43 60.25
CA GLU A 114 0.64 -9.72 61.43
C GLU A 114 1.57 -8.58 61.86
N LEU A 115 2.90 -8.76 61.77
CA LEU A 115 3.86 -7.69 62.00
C LEU A 115 3.80 -6.61 60.91
N GLU A 116 3.62 -7.02 59.67
CA GLU A 116 3.47 -6.13 58.52
C GLU A 116 2.18 -5.29 58.59
N ASN A 117 1.10 -5.86 59.14
CA ASN A 117 -0.13 -5.13 59.45
C ASN A 117 0.08 -4.03 60.50
N MET A 118 1.06 -4.20 61.39
CA MET A 118 1.50 -3.15 62.32
C MET A 118 2.45 -2.13 61.70
N GLY A 119 2.84 -2.32 60.44
CA GLY A 119 3.82 -1.49 59.75
C GLY A 119 5.28 -1.84 60.06
N ILE A 120 5.53 -2.98 60.70
CA ILE A 120 6.88 -3.49 60.96
C ILE A 120 7.17 -4.58 59.92
N SER A 121 7.91 -4.25 58.85
CA SER A 121 8.35 -5.28 57.88
C SER A 121 9.71 -5.85 58.28
N PRO A 122 9.81 -7.15 58.63
CA PRO A 122 11.07 -7.81 58.96
C PRO A 122 12.10 -7.81 57.82
N LYS A 123 11.61 -7.80 56.57
CA LYS A 123 12.44 -7.87 55.35
C LYS A 123 13.25 -6.58 55.16
N ALA A 124 12.58 -5.44 55.32
CA ALA A 124 13.16 -4.14 55.04
C ALA A 124 14.25 -3.69 56.05
N LYS A 125 14.36 -4.30 57.25
CA LYS A 125 15.39 -4.03 58.29
C LYS A 125 15.62 -2.55 58.68
N ASN A 126 14.73 -1.62 58.31
CA ASN A 126 14.99 -0.18 58.41
C ASN A 126 14.80 0.41 59.81
N PHE A 127 14.30 -0.36 60.76
CA PHE A 127 14.04 0.08 62.13
C PHE A 127 15.10 -0.38 63.14
N LEU A 128 16.01 -1.29 62.75
CA LEU A 128 17.11 -1.77 63.61
C LEU A 128 18.44 -1.36 63.02
N ILE A 129 19.17 -0.52 63.75
CA ILE A 129 20.50 -0.07 63.35
C ILE A 129 21.52 -0.70 64.30
N PHE A 130 22.31 -1.63 63.77
CA PHE A 130 23.42 -2.26 64.47
C PHE A 130 24.70 -1.42 64.38
N GLN A 131 25.64 -1.71 65.29
CA GLN A 131 26.95 -1.09 65.28
C GLN A 131 27.63 -1.29 63.91
N GLY A 132 28.12 -0.21 63.29
CA GLY A 132 28.75 -0.22 61.97
C GLY A 132 27.79 -0.11 60.78
N GLN A 133 26.48 -0.33 60.96
CA GLN A 133 25.52 -0.21 59.85
C GLN A 133 25.36 1.23 59.35
N VAL A 134 25.47 2.23 60.23
CA VAL A 134 25.40 3.65 59.81
C VAL A 134 26.49 3.97 58.77
N GLN A 135 27.71 3.44 58.97
CA GLN A 135 28.80 3.62 58.02
C GLN A 135 28.53 2.86 56.72
N SER A 136 28.02 1.63 56.83
CA SER A 136 27.64 0.83 55.65
C SER A 136 26.56 1.51 54.81
N ILE A 137 25.53 2.09 55.43
CA ILE A 137 24.47 2.84 54.73
C ILE A 137 25.07 4.06 54.03
N ALA A 138 25.97 4.80 54.69
CA ALA A 138 26.64 5.96 54.10
C ALA A 138 27.58 5.59 52.93
N MET A 139 28.09 4.36 52.90
CA MET A 139 28.97 3.85 51.84
C MET A 139 28.23 3.17 50.68
N LYS A 140 26.90 3.03 50.74
CA LYS A 140 26.12 2.41 49.65
C LYS A 140 26.19 3.25 48.37
N THR A 141 26.25 2.56 47.25
CA THR A 141 26.12 3.21 45.94
C THR A 141 24.69 3.72 45.71
N PRO A 142 24.48 4.73 44.84
CA PRO A 142 23.14 5.23 44.53
C PRO A 142 22.18 4.13 44.06
N LYS A 143 22.68 3.11 43.33
CA LYS A 143 21.88 1.97 42.87
C LYS A 143 21.40 1.07 44.01
N GLU A 144 22.28 0.74 44.95
CA GLU A 144 21.93 -0.05 46.14
C GLU A 144 20.98 0.73 47.06
N PHE A 145 21.15 2.04 47.12
CA PHE A 145 20.25 2.92 47.85
C PHE A 145 18.85 2.91 47.22
N THR A 146 18.74 3.07 45.89
CA THR A 146 17.43 2.96 45.20
C THR A 146 16.80 1.59 45.36
N ALA A 147 17.59 0.51 45.34
CA ALA A 147 17.08 -0.84 45.58
C ALA A 147 16.50 -0.99 47.00
N MET A 148 17.17 -0.41 48.01
CA MET A 148 16.66 -0.38 49.38
C MET A 148 15.33 0.40 49.48
N PHE A 149 15.17 1.49 48.72
CA PHE A 149 13.90 2.23 48.63
C PHE A 149 12.79 1.47 47.91
N GLU A 150 13.15 0.70 46.89
CA GLU A 150 12.22 -0.14 46.14
C GLU A 150 11.70 -1.30 47.00
N GLU A 151 12.59 -1.94 47.77
CA GLU A 151 12.25 -2.96 48.77
C GLU A 151 11.32 -2.39 49.85
N LEU A 152 11.62 -1.17 50.34
CA LEU A 152 10.76 -0.43 51.26
C LEU A 152 9.35 -0.16 50.72
N SER A 153 9.27 0.08 49.42
CA SER A 153 8.02 0.40 48.74
C SER A 153 7.22 -0.86 48.37
N ARG A 154 7.73 -2.06 48.69
CA ARG A 154 7.18 -3.37 48.26
C ARG A 154 7.06 -3.51 46.74
N ASN A 155 7.85 -2.76 45.98
CA ASN A 155 7.84 -2.82 44.52
C ASN A 155 8.72 -3.94 43.95
N ASP A 156 9.48 -4.64 44.79
CA ASP A 156 10.38 -5.72 44.38
C ASP A 156 9.63 -6.92 43.77
N GLU A 157 8.37 -7.16 44.17
CA GLU A 157 7.54 -8.25 43.63
C GLU A 157 7.21 -8.04 42.13
N LEU A 158 7.10 -6.80 41.68
CA LEU A 158 6.79 -6.45 40.29
C LEU A 158 8.05 -6.36 39.42
N ARG A 159 9.24 -6.44 40.02
CA ARG A 159 10.50 -6.28 39.30
C ARG A 159 10.71 -7.38 38.27
N GLU A 160 10.42 -8.63 38.63
CA GLU A 160 10.58 -9.77 37.72
C GLU A 160 9.64 -9.68 36.52
N GLU A 161 8.36 -9.38 36.75
CA GLU A 161 7.36 -9.21 35.69
C GLU A 161 7.72 -8.05 34.75
N TYR A 162 8.19 -6.92 35.30
CA TYR A 162 8.67 -5.79 34.52
C TYR A 162 9.90 -6.14 33.67
N GLU A 163 10.85 -6.88 34.23
CA GLU A 163 12.08 -7.25 33.53
C GLU A 163 11.80 -8.25 32.40
N GLN A 164 10.91 -9.22 32.63
CA GLN A 164 10.41 -10.13 31.58
C GLN A 164 9.69 -9.36 30.47
N GLY A 165 8.73 -8.49 30.82
CA GLY A 165 8.00 -7.69 29.84
C GLY A 165 8.92 -6.75 29.03
N LYS A 166 9.96 -6.20 29.67
CA LYS A 166 10.98 -5.40 29.00
C LYS A 166 11.81 -6.22 28.01
N GLN A 167 12.19 -7.45 28.38
CA GLN A 167 12.93 -8.35 27.49
C GLN A 167 12.08 -8.75 26.27
N GLU A 168 10.82 -9.12 26.47
CA GLU A 168 9.90 -9.46 25.39
C GLU A 168 9.67 -8.30 24.42
N LYS A 169 9.44 -7.10 24.96
CA LYS A 169 9.33 -5.87 24.17
C LYS A 169 10.58 -5.66 23.30
N ASN A 170 11.76 -5.74 23.90
CA ASN A 170 13.02 -5.54 23.17
C ASN A 170 13.21 -6.58 22.06
N LYS A 171 12.84 -7.84 22.31
CA LYS A 171 12.90 -8.90 21.31
C LYS A 171 11.96 -8.62 20.14
N ALA A 172 10.71 -8.22 20.40
CA ALA A 172 9.75 -7.84 19.38
C ALA A 172 10.21 -6.61 18.56
N GLU A 173 10.81 -5.61 19.20
CA GLU A 173 11.40 -4.45 18.52
C GLU A 173 12.57 -4.85 17.62
N GLN A 174 13.44 -5.76 18.07
CA GLN A 174 14.55 -6.27 17.25
C GLN A 174 14.04 -7.04 16.03
N ASP A 175 13.05 -7.92 16.20
CA ASP A 175 12.49 -8.72 15.12
C ASP A 175 11.76 -7.86 14.08
N THR A 176 10.96 -6.90 14.54
CA THR A 176 10.28 -5.93 13.65
C THR A 176 11.29 -5.08 12.89
N HIS A 177 12.35 -4.62 13.55
CA HIS A 177 13.41 -3.85 12.91
C HIS A 177 14.17 -4.68 11.87
N ALA A 178 14.52 -5.93 12.18
CA ALA A 178 15.18 -6.83 11.25
C ALA A 178 14.30 -7.13 10.02
N ASN A 179 13.01 -7.38 10.23
CA ASN A 179 12.05 -7.59 9.14
C ASN A 179 11.87 -6.35 8.27
N PHE A 180 11.81 -5.17 8.87
CA PHE A 180 11.75 -3.90 8.15
C PHE A 180 13.02 -3.67 7.30
N GLN A 181 14.20 -3.91 7.86
CA GLN A 181 15.46 -3.81 7.13
C GLN A 181 15.53 -4.79 5.94
N LYS A 182 15.09 -6.05 6.13
CA LYS A 182 15.04 -7.05 5.04
C LYS A 182 14.09 -6.60 3.92
N LYS A 183 12.87 -6.16 4.26
CA LYS A 183 11.90 -5.64 3.28
C LYS A 183 12.44 -4.42 2.54
N LYS A 184 13.07 -3.47 3.26
CA LYS A 184 13.69 -2.27 2.68
C LYS A 184 14.76 -2.64 1.65
N LYS A 185 15.67 -3.57 1.98
CA LYS A 185 16.69 -4.06 1.04
C LYS A 185 16.07 -4.71 -0.20
N GLY A 186 14.99 -5.48 -0.03
CA GLY A 186 14.24 -6.07 -1.14
C GLY A 186 13.66 -5.01 -2.10
N VAL A 187 13.01 -3.99 -1.54
CA VAL A 187 12.44 -2.86 -2.32
C VAL A 187 13.53 -2.04 -3.01
N GLU A 188 14.66 -1.80 -2.35
CA GLU A 188 15.79 -1.10 -2.98
C GLU A 188 16.37 -1.87 -4.16
N LYS A 189 16.44 -3.21 -4.08
CA LYS A 189 16.87 -4.06 -5.21
C LYS A 189 15.90 -3.95 -6.39
N GLN A 190 14.59 -4.10 -6.13
CA GLN A 190 13.55 -3.95 -7.16
C GLN A 190 13.59 -2.55 -7.80
N LYS A 191 13.78 -1.50 -7.00
CA LYS A 191 13.89 -0.13 -7.51
C LYS A 191 15.11 0.07 -8.41
N LYS A 192 16.23 -0.61 -8.13
CA LYS A 192 17.41 -0.58 -9.02
C LYS A 192 17.14 -1.30 -10.34
N GLU A 193 16.48 -2.46 -10.30
CA GLU A 193 16.11 -3.23 -11.49
C GLU A 193 15.17 -2.44 -12.41
N VAL A 194 14.08 -1.88 -11.87
CA VAL A 194 13.15 -1.02 -12.62
C VAL A 194 13.84 0.22 -13.20
N ARG A 195 14.86 0.77 -12.52
CA ARG A 195 15.66 1.89 -13.04
C ARG A 195 16.49 1.47 -14.26
N LEU A 196 17.10 0.29 -14.23
CA LEU A 196 17.87 -0.24 -15.36
C LEU A 196 16.95 -0.50 -16.56
N GLU A 197 15.80 -1.13 -16.34
CA GLU A 197 14.79 -1.36 -17.39
C GLU A 197 14.32 -0.04 -18.02
N LYS A 198 14.06 0.99 -17.19
CA LYS A 198 13.70 2.32 -17.68
C LYS A 198 14.80 2.93 -18.55
N GLU A 199 16.06 2.81 -18.15
CA GLU A 199 17.18 3.36 -18.92
C GLU A 199 17.33 2.64 -20.28
N VAL A 200 17.19 1.31 -20.29
CA VAL A 200 17.20 0.52 -21.53
C VAL A 200 16.04 0.91 -22.44
N ALA A 201 14.82 1.04 -21.91
CA ALA A 201 13.66 1.46 -22.67
C ALA A 201 13.81 2.88 -23.25
N GLN A 202 14.42 3.81 -22.49
CA GLN A 202 14.72 5.16 -22.98
C GLN A 202 15.74 5.15 -24.12
N LYS A 203 16.83 4.37 -23.99
CA LYS A 203 17.82 4.21 -25.07
C LYS A 203 17.19 3.59 -26.32
N TYR A 204 16.36 2.57 -26.16
CA TYR A 204 15.62 1.96 -27.27
C TYR A 204 14.68 2.94 -27.96
N ALA A 205 13.91 3.73 -27.20
CA ALA A 205 13.01 4.73 -27.75
C ALA A 205 13.77 5.84 -28.52
N ALA A 206 14.93 6.27 -28.02
CA ALA A 206 15.77 7.24 -28.72
C ALA A 206 16.32 6.68 -30.03
N LEU A 207 16.83 5.44 -30.01
CA LEU A 207 17.35 4.77 -31.19
C LEU A 207 16.26 4.51 -32.23
N LYS A 208 15.05 4.15 -31.79
CA LYS A 208 13.90 3.96 -32.67
C LYS A 208 13.49 5.25 -33.36
N ARG A 209 13.48 6.39 -32.66
CA ARG A 209 13.24 7.70 -33.29
C ARG A 209 14.27 8.02 -34.36
N GLN A 210 15.56 7.78 -34.08
CA GLN A 210 16.62 7.98 -35.08
C GLN A 210 16.44 7.07 -36.29
N TYR A 211 16.10 5.79 -36.06
CA TYR A 211 15.81 4.84 -37.14
C TYR A 211 14.62 5.30 -38.00
N ASP A 212 13.52 5.73 -37.37
CA ASP A 212 12.33 6.21 -38.06
C ASP A 212 12.62 7.49 -38.87
N GLU A 213 13.45 8.39 -38.33
CA GLU A 213 13.89 9.60 -39.03
C GLU A 213 14.78 9.29 -40.23
N LEU A 214 15.75 8.38 -40.10
CA LEU A 214 16.57 7.92 -41.21
C LEU A 214 15.73 7.19 -42.28
N GLN A 215 14.77 6.37 -41.87
CA GLN A 215 13.82 5.72 -42.79
C GLN A 215 12.99 6.74 -43.56
N LEU A 216 12.52 7.79 -42.87
CA LEU A 216 11.80 8.89 -43.50
C LEU A 216 12.68 9.62 -44.52
N GLN A 217 13.92 9.94 -44.15
CA GLN A 217 14.90 10.58 -45.04
C GLN A 217 15.18 9.72 -46.28
N LEU A 218 15.37 8.41 -46.11
CA LEU A 218 15.57 7.49 -47.22
C LEU A 218 14.37 7.46 -48.17
N LYS A 219 13.14 7.38 -47.63
CA LYS A 219 11.92 7.41 -48.44
C LYS A 219 11.73 8.74 -49.17
N LEU A 220 12.02 9.86 -48.51
CA LEU A 220 11.99 11.20 -49.13
C LEU A 220 13.02 11.31 -50.25
N PHE A 221 14.22 10.77 -50.05
CA PHE A 221 15.28 10.74 -51.06
C PHE A 221 14.86 9.92 -52.29
N GLN A 222 14.27 8.73 -52.08
CA GLN A 222 13.70 7.92 -53.16
C GLN A 222 12.58 8.65 -53.91
N LEU A 223 11.67 9.31 -53.19
CA LEU A 223 10.60 10.11 -53.80
C LEU A 223 11.14 11.29 -54.61
N TYR A 224 12.19 11.95 -54.12
CA TYR A 224 12.84 13.05 -54.82
C TYR A 224 13.43 12.60 -56.16
N HIS A 225 14.18 11.50 -56.17
CA HIS A 225 14.74 10.94 -57.40
C HIS A 225 13.65 10.44 -58.35
N ASN A 226 12.64 9.74 -57.84
CA ASN A 226 11.49 9.33 -58.65
C ASN A 226 10.78 10.53 -59.28
N LYS A 227 10.63 11.63 -58.54
CA LYS A 227 10.07 12.87 -59.07
C LYS A 227 10.95 13.48 -60.15
N GLN A 228 12.26 13.56 -59.94
CA GLN A 228 13.21 14.05 -60.95
C GLN A 228 13.12 13.23 -62.24
N GLU A 229 13.21 11.90 -62.15
CA GLU A 229 13.06 10.99 -63.29
C GLU A 229 11.71 11.16 -63.99
N LEU A 230 10.62 11.35 -63.23
CA LEU A 230 9.30 11.58 -63.79
C LEU A 230 9.25 12.91 -64.55
N THR A 231 9.81 13.99 -64.01
CA THR A 231 9.89 15.28 -64.73
C THR A 231 10.69 15.16 -66.02
N GLU A 232 11.82 14.45 -66.01
CA GLU A 232 12.61 14.21 -67.22
C GLU A 232 11.79 13.42 -68.26
N LYS A 233 11.13 12.34 -67.84
CA LYS A 233 10.25 11.55 -68.72
C LYS A 233 9.07 12.37 -69.24
N CYS A 234 8.45 13.21 -68.43
CA CYS A 234 7.39 14.13 -68.84
C CYS A 234 7.88 15.14 -69.88
N GLN A 235 9.05 15.75 -69.69
CA GLN A 235 9.63 16.66 -70.69
C GLN A 235 9.92 15.94 -72.01
N ILE A 236 10.43 14.71 -71.96
CA ILE A 236 10.67 13.88 -73.14
C ILE A 236 9.33 13.55 -73.82
N ALA A 237 8.32 13.16 -73.05
CA ALA A 237 6.98 12.86 -73.56
C ALA A 237 6.33 14.10 -74.20
N ASP A 238 6.47 15.28 -73.61
CA ASP A 238 5.95 16.54 -74.17
C ASP A 238 6.67 16.92 -75.47
N LYS A 239 7.99 16.71 -75.56
CA LYS A 239 8.75 16.89 -76.82
C LYS A 239 8.24 15.94 -77.89
N LYS A 240 8.09 14.64 -77.57
CA LYS A 240 7.55 13.64 -78.49
C LYS A 240 6.11 13.95 -78.90
N ARG A 241 5.24 14.39 -77.98
CA ARG A 241 3.87 14.83 -78.30
C ARG A 241 3.85 16.01 -79.26
N LYS A 242 4.74 16.99 -79.08
CA LYS A 242 4.89 18.11 -80.02
C LYS A 242 5.38 17.66 -81.40
N GLU A 243 6.30 16.70 -81.45
CA GLU A 243 6.76 16.10 -82.72
C GLU A 243 5.64 15.32 -83.42
N VAL A 244 4.91 14.49 -82.69
CA VAL A 244 3.74 13.76 -83.21
C VAL A 244 2.69 14.73 -83.73
N ALA A 245 2.34 15.79 -82.98
CA ALA A 245 1.39 16.80 -83.44
C ALA A 245 1.86 17.55 -84.70
N LYS A 246 3.17 17.78 -84.86
CA LYS A 246 3.72 18.35 -86.11
C LYS A 246 3.61 17.37 -87.28
N LEU A 247 3.89 16.09 -87.03
CA LEU A 247 3.76 15.04 -88.05
C LEU A 247 2.30 14.82 -88.44
N GLU A 248 1.36 14.85 -87.49
CA GLU A 248 -0.08 14.77 -87.74
C GLU A 248 -0.56 15.94 -88.58
N LYS A 249 -0.20 17.19 -88.24
CA LYS A 249 -0.50 18.35 -89.09
C LYS A 249 0.07 18.21 -90.50
N ARG A 250 1.31 17.72 -90.63
CA ARG A 250 1.93 17.49 -91.95
C ARG A 250 1.21 16.39 -92.73
N LYS A 251 0.72 15.35 -92.04
CA LYS A 251 -0.06 14.27 -92.62
C LYS A 251 -1.46 14.74 -93.02
N GLU A 252 -2.11 15.60 -92.24
CA GLU A 252 -3.38 16.24 -92.61
C GLU A 252 -3.22 17.09 -93.86
N ILE A 253 -2.22 17.97 -93.90
CA ILE A 253 -1.93 18.79 -95.10
C ILE A 253 -1.68 17.90 -96.31
N SER A 254 -0.85 16.87 -96.18
CA SER A 254 -0.58 15.94 -97.30
C SER A 254 -1.82 15.12 -97.69
N ASN A 255 -2.66 14.72 -96.73
CA ASN A 255 -3.91 14.03 -97.02
C ASN A 255 -4.92 14.95 -97.73
N ASP A 256 -4.98 16.22 -97.36
CA ASP A 256 -5.85 17.20 -98.02
C ASP A 256 -5.34 17.50 -99.44
N GLU A 257 -4.02 17.60 -99.65
CA GLU A 257 -3.42 17.65 -100.99
C GLU A 257 -3.75 16.41 -101.84
N ILE A 258 -3.70 15.21 -101.26
CA ILE A 258 -4.08 13.96 -101.94
C ILE A 258 -5.58 13.95 -102.27
N LYS A 259 -6.45 14.40 -101.35
CA LYS A 259 -7.90 14.51 -101.59
C LYS A 259 -8.19 15.53 -102.69
N GLU A 260 -7.54 16.69 -102.68
CA GLU A 260 -7.69 17.69 -103.75
C GLU A 260 -7.21 17.15 -105.10
N ALA A 261 -6.08 16.43 -105.14
CA ALA A 261 -5.60 15.78 -106.35
C ALA A 261 -6.58 14.71 -106.88
N GLN A 262 -7.18 13.92 -105.99
CA GLN A 262 -8.22 12.94 -106.34
C GLN A 262 -9.49 13.63 -106.88
N ILE A 263 -9.95 14.70 -106.24
CA ILE A 263 -11.10 15.50 -106.70
C ILE A 263 -10.82 16.10 -108.08
N ASN A 264 -9.62 16.66 -108.29
CA ASN A 264 -9.23 17.20 -109.60
C ASN A 264 -9.13 16.12 -110.68
N LYS A 265 -8.69 14.89 -110.34
CA LYS A 265 -8.67 13.76 -111.29
C LYS A 265 -10.07 13.28 -111.67
N HIS A 266 -11.03 13.32 -110.75
CA HIS A 266 -12.42 12.90 -110.99
C HIS A 266 -13.35 14.01 -111.50
N ARG A 267 -12.92 15.28 -111.46
CA ARG A 267 -13.65 16.42 -112.04
C ARG A 267 -14.05 16.22 -113.51
N PRO A 268 -13.14 15.86 -114.44
CA PRO A 268 -13.48 15.72 -115.86
C PRO A 268 -14.48 14.59 -116.13
N THR A 269 -14.38 13.48 -115.39
CA THR A 269 -15.33 12.36 -115.48
C THR A 269 -16.69 12.75 -114.88
N TYR A 270 -16.71 13.47 -113.76
CA TYR A 270 -17.94 14.01 -113.17
C TYR A 270 -18.67 14.95 -114.13
N PHE A 271 -17.94 15.85 -114.82
CA PHE A 271 -18.54 16.74 -115.83
C PHE A 271 -19.19 15.97 -116.98
N LYS A 272 -18.52 14.95 -117.53
CA LYS A 272 -19.09 14.09 -118.60
C LYS A 272 -20.35 13.34 -118.16
N VAL A 273 -20.35 12.78 -116.96
CA VAL A 273 -21.52 12.05 -116.41
C VAL A 273 -22.68 13.02 -116.12
N LYS A 274 -22.38 14.21 -115.59
CA LYS A 274 -23.39 15.25 -115.31
C LYS A 274 -24.08 15.72 -116.59
N GLU A 275 -23.33 15.95 -117.66
CA GLU A 275 -23.87 16.37 -118.95
C GLU A 275 -24.78 15.27 -119.56
N ASN A 276 -24.32 14.02 -119.54
CA ASN A 276 -25.14 12.87 -119.96
C ASN A 276 -26.41 12.69 -119.12
N SER A 277 -26.32 12.85 -117.80
CA SER A 277 -27.48 12.79 -116.90
C SER A 277 -28.50 13.89 -117.22
N THR A 278 -28.05 15.12 -117.46
CA THR A 278 -28.96 16.21 -117.86
C THR A 278 -29.64 15.97 -119.21
N HIS A 279 -28.95 15.34 -120.17
CA HIS A 279 -29.54 14.95 -121.44
C HIS A 279 -30.60 13.85 -121.28
N HIS A 280 -30.34 12.84 -120.45
CA HIS A 280 -31.32 11.80 -120.14
C HIS A 280 -32.52 12.32 -119.33
N GLN A 281 -32.30 13.28 -118.42
CA GLN A 281 -33.38 13.92 -117.66
C GLN A 281 -34.35 14.65 -118.59
N LYS A 282 -33.82 15.43 -119.56
CA LYS A 282 -34.64 16.11 -120.58
C LYS A 282 -35.44 15.14 -121.45
N LYS A 283 -34.87 13.97 -121.81
CA LYS A 283 -35.61 12.92 -122.54
C LYS A 283 -36.72 12.30 -121.70
N LEU A 284 -36.47 12.07 -120.41
CA LEU A 284 -37.43 11.46 -119.49
C LEU A 284 -38.62 12.39 -119.22
N ASP A 285 -38.37 13.70 -119.07
CA ASP A 285 -39.44 14.69 -118.91
C ASP A 285 -40.32 14.82 -120.17
N LEU A 286 -39.73 14.66 -121.36
CA LEU A 286 -40.49 14.63 -122.61
C LEU A 286 -41.38 13.38 -122.70
N ALA A 287 -40.83 12.20 -122.36
CA ALA A 287 -41.56 10.94 -122.33
C ALA A 287 -42.72 10.94 -121.32
N LYS A 288 -42.52 11.54 -120.14
CA LYS A 288 -43.58 11.71 -119.13
C LYS A 288 -44.74 12.58 -119.62
N LYS A 289 -44.44 13.68 -120.35
CA LYS A 289 -45.48 14.53 -120.93
C LYS A 289 -46.34 13.78 -121.96
N THR A 290 -45.73 12.95 -122.79
CA THR A 290 -46.46 12.09 -123.72
C THR A 290 -47.29 11.00 -123.04
N LEU A 291 -46.79 10.42 -121.94
CA LEU A 291 -47.55 9.42 -121.17
C LEU A 291 -48.81 10.02 -120.54
N ILE A 292 -48.70 11.19 -119.89
CA ILE A 292 -49.83 11.88 -119.26
C ILE A 292 -50.91 12.28 -120.30
N ALA A 293 -50.49 12.63 -121.52
CA ALA A 293 -51.42 12.92 -122.61
C ALA A 293 -52.17 11.67 -123.08
N ALA A 294 -51.50 10.51 -123.13
CA ALA A 294 -52.11 9.23 -123.49
C ALA A 294 -53.05 8.70 -122.40
N GLU A 295 -52.70 8.82 -121.12
CA GLU A 295 -53.55 8.41 -119.98
C GLU A 295 -54.85 9.22 -119.93
N LYS A 296 -54.79 10.54 -120.20
CA LYS A 296 -56.00 11.38 -120.29
C LYS A 296 -56.91 11.01 -121.45
N ALA A 297 -56.34 10.63 -122.60
CA ALA A 297 -57.13 10.17 -123.74
C ALA A 297 -57.81 8.83 -123.44
N HIS A 298 -57.12 7.92 -122.75
CA HIS A 298 -57.69 6.62 -122.37
C HIS A 298 -58.86 6.77 -121.38
N ALA A 299 -58.73 7.64 -120.37
CA ALA A 299 -59.79 7.89 -119.39
C ALA A 299 -61.07 8.46 -120.03
N VAL A 300 -60.93 9.36 -121.02
CA VAL A 300 -62.09 9.91 -121.74
C VAL A 300 -62.83 8.83 -122.54
N HIS A 301 -62.08 7.89 -123.14
CA HIS A 301 -62.69 6.78 -123.88
C HIS A 301 -63.37 5.76 -122.95
N ASP A 302 -62.80 5.50 -121.77
CA ASP A 302 -63.42 4.60 -120.78
C ASP A 302 -64.73 5.18 -120.20
N ASP A 303 -64.76 6.49 -119.90
CA ASP A 303 -65.99 7.19 -119.43
C ASP A 303 -67.11 7.21 -120.50
N GLU A 304 -66.75 7.27 -121.79
CA GLU A 304 -67.70 7.23 -122.91
C GLU A 304 -68.30 5.83 -123.07
N ILE A 305 -67.50 4.76 -122.91
CA ILE A 305 -67.98 3.38 -122.97
C ILE A 305 -68.98 3.10 -121.84
N GLU A 306 -68.69 3.56 -120.61
CA GLU A 306 -69.58 3.37 -119.45
C GLU A 306 -70.94 4.09 -119.62
N LYS A 307 -70.97 5.24 -120.33
CA LYS A 307 -72.23 5.92 -120.68
C LYS A 307 -73.06 5.12 -121.69
N TYR A 308 -72.43 4.62 -122.75
CA TYR A 308 -73.14 3.84 -123.76
C TYR A 308 -73.67 2.51 -123.20
N GLU A 309 -72.96 1.88 -122.25
CA GLU A 309 -73.42 0.67 -121.57
C GLU A 309 -74.61 0.94 -120.63
N ASN A 310 -74.63 2.09 -119.94
CA ASN A 310 -75.77 2.49 -119.11
C ASN A 310 -77.01 2.87 -119.93
N ASP A 311 -76.84 3.58 -121.05
CA ASP A 311 -77.95 3.95 -121.94
C ASP A 311 -78.61 2.71 -122.57
N LEU A 312 -77.82 1.68 -122.92
CA LEU A 312 -78.34 0.39 -123.39
C LEU A 312 -79.20 -0.32 -122.34
N CYS A 313 -78.81 -0.21 -121.06
CA CYS A 313 -79.53 -0.83 -119.94
C CYS A 313 -80.86 -0.12 -119.61
N GLU A 314 -80.97 1.19 -119.84
CA GLU A 314 -82.22 1.94 -119.70
C GLU A 314 -83.24 1.65 -120.81
N VAL A 315 -82.79 1.50 -122.06
CA VAL A 315 -83.69 1.25 -123.21
C VAL A 315 -84.37 -0.12 -123.13
N GLU A 316 -83.70 -1.15 -122.61
CA GLU A 316 -84.30 -2.48 -122.46
C GLU A 316 -85.33 -2.57 -121.32
N ARG A 317 -85.24 -1.69 -120.31
CA ARG A 317 -86.22 -1.64 -119.20
C ARG A 317 -87.58 -1.03 -119.59
N LEU A 318 -87.68 -0.30 -120.70
CA LEU A 318 -88.86 0.50 -121.07
C LEU A 318 -89.77 -0.10 -122.17
N LYS A 319 -89.59 -1.38 -122.54
CA LYS A 319 -90.45 -2.07 -123.53
C LYS A 319 -91.40 -3.15 -122.96
N LYS A 320 -91.81 -3.01 -121.69
CA LYS A 320 -92.92 -3.76 -121.09
C LYS A 320 -94.21 -2.95 -121.08
#